data_AF-A0A960SQ98-F1
#
_entry.id   AF-A0A960SQ98-F1
#
_cell.length_a   1.000
_cell.length_b   1.000
_cell.length_c   1.000
_cell.angle_alpha   90.00
_cell.angle_beta   90.00
_cell.angle_gamma   90.00
#
_symmetry.space_group_name_H-M   'P 1'
#
loop_
_entity.id
_entity.type
_entity.pdbx_description
1 polymer ?
#
loop_
_entity_poly.entity_id
_entity_poly.type
_entity_poly.pdbx_seq_one_letter_code
_entity_poly.pdbx_strand_id
1 'polypeptide(L)'
;MKRRFDKFYGYWWVKLPDGKWKREHHYVWESHGNSPVPRGYVLHHRDEDKTNNDYQNLQLLTRAEHAKLHGKGRAVTEEIRQKMRAGAARRVSDPEHRRLLSERAKAQHAAGKLGRATWTETSDPGKEVWSQVGRLQTDRLRKMAAQTSSEEMRRRSYQRKMFVEKEQSA
;
A
#
# COMPACT_ATOMS: atom_id res chain seq x y z
N MET A 1 35.61 -10.74 1.10
CA MET A 1 34.47 -9.94 1.61
C MET A 1 33.59 -10.84 2.49
N LYS A 2 33.07 -10.39 3.65
CA LYS A 2 32.21 -11.25 4.49
C LYS A 2 30.79 -11.30 3.90
N ARG A 3 30.16 -12.49 3.90
CA ARG A 3 28.80 -12.74 3.37
C ARG A 3 27.93 -13.46 4.41
N ARG A 4 26.61 -13.22 4.42
CA ARG A 4 25.64 -13.94 5.26
C ARG A 4 24.29 -14.12 4.54
N PHE A 5 23.59 -15.21 4.84
CA PHE A 5 22.24 -15.47 4.33
C PHE A 5 21.17 -15.00 5.32
N ASP A 6 20.18 -14.29 4.81
CA ASP A 6 18.99 -13.88 5.56
C ASP A 6 17.88 -14.91 5.37
N LYS A 7 17.66 -15.76 6.39
CA LYS A 7 16.63 -16.80 6.36
C LYS A 7 15.20 -16.26 6.32
N PHE A 8 14.97 -15.03 6.77
CA PHE A 8 13.62 -14.47 6.82
C PHE A 8 13.18 -13.95 5.46
N TYR A 9 14.04 -13.19 4.78
CA TYR A 9 13.71 -12.61 3.46
C TYR A 9 14.21 -13.43 2.27
N GLY A 10 15.16 -14.35 2.50
CA GLY A 10 15.75 -15.23 1.48
C GLY A 10 16.84 -14.56 0.64
N TYR A 11 17.50 -13.52 1.15
CA TYR A 11 18.53 -12.79 0.39
C TYR A 11 19.93 -12.97 0.99
N TRP A 12 20.94 -12.93 0.13
CA TRP A 12 22.32 -12.79 0.56
C TRP A 12 22.68 -11.33 0.86
N TRP A 13 23.53 -11.16 1.87
CA TRP A 13 24.08 -9.87 2.28
C TRP A 13 25.61 -9.94 2.28
N VAL A 14 26.24 -8.85 1.86
CA VAL A 14 27.70 -8.66 1.86
C VAL A 14 28.07 -7.50 2.78
N LYS A 15 29.21 -7.63 3.47
CA LYS A 15 29.78 -6.58 4.30
C LYS A 15 30.73 -5.73 3.46
N LEU A 16 30.38 -4.46 3.27
CA LEU A 16 31.16 -3.46 2.53
C LEU A 16 32.42 -3.03 3.33
N PRO A 17 33.41 -2.41 2.68
CA PRO A 17 34.63 -1.92 3.35
C PRO A 17 34.35 -0.89 4.45
N ASP A 18 33.29 -0.08 4.30
CA ASP A 18 32.81 0.88 5.31
C ASP A 18 32.13 0.21 6.53
N GLY A 19 32.11 -1.12 6.57
CA GLY A 19 31.53 -1.92 7.63
C GLY A 19 30.02 -2.14 7.53
N LYS A 20 29.33 -1.47 6.60
CA LYS A 20 27.89 -1.59 6.42
C LYS A 20 27.54 -2.88 5.69
N TRP A 21 26.33 -3.37 5.95
CA TRP A 21 25.77 -4.52 5.25
C TRP A 21 24.88 -4.05 4.11
N LYS A 22 25.02 -4.69 2.95
CA LYS A 22 24.20 -4.44 1.77
C LYS A 22 23.70 -5.75 1.17
N ARG A 23 22.52 -5.76 0.58
CA ARG A 23 22.02 -6.93 -0.17
C ARG A 23 22.92 -7.20 -1.37
N GLU A 24 23.30 -8.45 -1.56
CA GLU A 24 24.29 -8.87 -2.55
C GLU A 24 23.87 -8.49 -3.97
N HIS A 25 22.62 -8.71 -4.39
CA HIS A 25 22.13 -8.30 -5.71
C HIS A 25 22.22 -6.77 -5.94
N HIS A 26 22.00 -5.93 -4.92
CA HIS A 26 22.21 -4.48 -5.06
C HIS A 26 23.69 -4.14 -5.20
N TYR A 27 24.56 -4.84 -4.47
CA TYR A 27 25.99 -4.66 -4.61
C TYR A 27 26.49 -5.08 -6.00
N VAL A 28 26.08 -6.24 -6.50
CA VAL A 28 26.42 -6.72 -7.86
C VAL A 28 25.92 -5.74 -8.91
N TRP A 29 24.67 -5.28 -8.81
CA TRP A 29 24.09 -4.29 -9.71
C TRP A 29 24.93 -3.02 -9.82
N GLU A 30 25.28 -2.43 -8.67
CA GLU A 30 26.06 -1.19 -8.63
C GLU A 30 27.53 -1.41 -9.04
N SER A 31 28.11 -2.58 -8.75
CA SER A 31 29.48 -2.93 -9.13
C SER A 31 29.66 -3.06 -10.64
N HIS A 32 28.57 -3.28 -11.39
CA HIS A 32 28.55 -3.27 -12.86
C HIS A 32 28.41 -1.86 -13.46
N GLY A 33 28.58 -0.81 -12.66
CA GLY A 33 28.53 0.59 -13.11
C GLY A 33 27.13 1.20 -13.16
N ASN A 34 26.11 0.48 -12.67
CA ASN A 34 24.75 1.02 -12.62
C ASN A 34 24.55 1.93 -11.40
N SER A 35 23.66 2.92 -11.54
CA SER A 35 23.25 3.74 -10.40
C SER A 35 22.48 2.90 -9.35
N PRO A 36 22.50 3.33 -8.07
CA PRO A 36 21.66 2.72 -7.04
C PRO A 36 20.20 2.66 -7.45
N VAL A 37 19.53 1.56 -7.11
CA VAL A 37 18.11 1.33 -7.47
C VAL A 37 17.25 2.51 -7.01
N PRO A 38 16.62 3.26 -7.94
CA PRO A 38 15.88 4.46 -7.60
C PRO A 38 14.57 4.15 -6.86
N ARG A 39 14.02 5.16 -6.18
CA ARG A 39 12.74 5.04 -5.48
C ARG A 39 11.63 4.67 -6.47
N GLY A 40 10.81 3.68 -6.12
CA GLY A 40 9.73 3.20 -6.98
C GLY A 40 10.15 2.10 -7.96
N TYR A 41 11.43 1.72 -7.96
CA TYR A 41 11.96 0.58 -8.69
C TYR A 41 12.33 -0.55 -7.75
N VAL A 42 12.44 -1.75 -8.31
CA VAL A 42 12.87 -2.97 -7.64
C VAL A 42 13.82 -3.71 -8.57
N LEU A 43 14.78 -4.40 -7.97
CA LEU A 43 15.64 -5.32 -8.69
C LEU A 43 15.02 -6.71 -8.60
N HIS A 44 14.65 -7.27 -9.74
CA HIS A 44 13.97 -8.54 -9.91
C HIS A 44 14.95 -9.60 -10.39
N HIS A 45 14.86 -10.80 -9.82
CA HIS A 45 15.57 -11.99 -10.25
C HIS A 45 14.74 -12.69 -11.33
N ARG A 46 15.26 -12.78 -12.56
CA ARG A 46 14.52 -13.29 -13.72
C ARG A 46 14.11 -14.75 -13.56
N ASP A 47 14.93 -15.55 -12.88
CA ASP A 47 14.68 -16.95 -12.54
C ASP A 47 13.84 -17.13 -11.26
N GLU A 48 13.44 -16.04 -10.61
CA GLU A 48 12.76 -16.01 -9.31
C GLU A 48 13.57 -16.62 -8.14
N ASP A 49 14.83 -16.97 -8.35
CA ASP A 49 15.76 -17.42 -7.31
C ASP A 49 16.54 -16.23 -6.74
N LYS A 50 16.14 -15.79 -5.55
CA LYS A 50 16.77 -14.70 -4.80
C LYS A 50 18.24 -14.95 -4.44
N THR A 51 18.72 -16.18 -4.59
CA THR A 51 20.10 -16.57 -4.30
C THR A 51 21.02 -16.47 -5.53
N ASN A 52 20.46 -16.49 -6.74
CA ASN A 52 21.19 -16.31 -7.98
C ASN A 52 21.42 -14.82 -8.28
N ASN A 53 22.54 -14.28 -7.81
CA ASN A 53 22.86 -12.86 -7.92
C ASN A 53 23.69 -12.50 -9.17
N ASP A 54 23.73 -13.36 -10.19
CA ASP A 54 24.41 -13.06 -11.45
C ASP A 54 23.81 -11.80 -12.10
N TYR A 55 24.66 -10.88 -12.57
CA TYR A 55 24.20 -9.61 -13.13
C TYR A 55 23.18 -9.78 -14.26
N GLN A 56 23.38 -10.78 -15.11
CA GLN A 56 22.48 -11.11 -16.23
C GLN A 56 21.10 -11.61 -15.75
N ASN A 57 21.04 -12.21 -14.55
CA ASN A 57 19.80 -12.65 -13.90
C ASN A 57 19.04 -11.49 -13.22
N LEU A 58 19.65 -10.31 -13.09
CA LEU A 58 19.03 -9.15 -12.46
C LEU A 58 18.35 -8.27 -13.51
N GLN A 59 17.16 -7.78 -13.17
CA GLN A 59 16.39 -6.86 -14.00
C GLN A 59 15.82 -5.73 -13.15
N LEU A 60 16.11 -4.49 -13.54
CA LEU A 60 15.46 -3.33 -12.93
C LEU A 60 14.04 -3.18 -13.48
N LEU A 61 13.06 -3.17 -12.59
CA LEU A 61 11.65 -2.98 -12.93
C LEU A 61 11.03 -1.88 -12.07
N THR A 62 10.04 -1.18 -12.60
CA THR A 62 9.14 -0.39 -11.75
C THR A 62 8.33 -1.33 -10.85
N ARG A 63 7.86 -0.83 -9.71
CA ARG A 63 6.95 -1.60 -8.83
C ARG A 63 5.68 -2.06 -9.56
N ALA A 64 5.19 -1.28 -10.53
CA ALA A 64 4.02 -1.62 -11.32
C ALA A 64 4.30 -2.79 -12.28
N GLU A 65 5.46 -2.78 -12.96
CA GLU A 65 5.88 -3.88 -13.82
C GLU A 65 6.12 -5.17 -13.03
N HIS A 66 6.83 -5.08 -11.91
CA HIS A 66 7.05 -6.23 -11.02
C HIS A 66 5.72 -6.82 -10.49
N ALA A 67 4.77 -5.95 -10.11
CA ALA A 67 3.45 -6.39 -9.69
C ALA A 67 2.64 -7.03 -10.84
N LYS A 68 2.75 -6.51 -12.06
CA LYS A 68 2.15 -7.13 -13.25
C LYS A 68 2.80 -8.47 -13.56
N LEU A 69 4.11 -8.59 -13.42
CA LEU A 69 4.86 -9.82 -13.71
C LEU A 69 4.41 -10.96 -12.79
N HIS A 70 4.44 -10.76 -11.47
CA HIS A 70 3.95 -11.76 -10.51
C HIS A 70 2.41 -11.82 -10.40
N GLY A 71 1.71 -10.85 -10.98
CA GLY A 71 0.25 -10.84 -11.09
C GLY A 71 -0.27 -11.65 -12.28
N LYS A 72 0.51 -11.76 -13.36
CA LYS A 72 0.22 -12.61 -14.52
C LYS A 72 0.33 -14.07 -14.08
N GLY A 73 -0.77 -14.82 -14.18
CA GLY A 73 -0.80 -16.26 -13.88
C GLY A 73 -1.79 -16.67 -12.79
N ARG A 74 -2.35 -15.74 -12.02
CA ARG A 74 -3.50 -16.06 -11.17
C ARG A 74 -4.77 -16.01 -12.02
N ALA A 75 -5.14 -17.14 -12.61
CA ALA A 75 -6.49 -17.33 -13.12
C ALA A 75 -7.46 -17.16 -11.94
N VAL A 76 -8.13 -16.01 -11.89
CA VAL A 76 -9.21 -15.79 -10.92
C VAL A 76 -10.42 -16.52 -11.48
N THR A 77 -10.67 -17.72 -10.96
CA THR A 77 -11.87 -18.50 -11.29
C THR A 77 -13.13 -17.70 -10.94
N GLU A 78 -14.27 -18.01 -11.58
CA GLU A 78 -15.51 -17.27 -11.30
C GLU A 78 -15.94 -17.46 -9.84
N GLU A 79 -15.65 -18.60 -9.22
CA GLU A 79 -15.92 -18.86 -7.80
C GLU A 79 -15.12 -17.92 -6.89
N ILE A 80 -13.83 -17.69 -7.20
CA ILE A 80 -13.00 -16.73 -6.46
C ILE A 80 -13.58 -15.33 -6.65
N ARG A 81 -13.96 -14.97 -7.87
CA ARG A 81 -14.55 -13.65 -8.19
C ARG A 81 -15.87 -13.43 -7.45
N GLN A 82 -16.74 -14.43 -7.40
CA GLN A 82 -17.99 -14.40 -6.65
C GLN A 82 -17.75 -14.23 -5.15
N LYS A 83 -16.80 -14.97 -4.57
CA LYS A 83 -16.43 -14.81 -3.14
C LYS A 83 -15.93 -13.40 -2.84
N MET A 84 -15.08 -12.83 -3.71
CA MET A 84 -14.59 -11.45 -3.55
C MET A 84 -15.74 -10.44 -3.63
N ARG A 85 -16.66 -10.59 -4.60
CA ARG A 85 -17.85 -9.74 -4.77
C ARG A 85 -18.78 -9.82 -3.55
N ALA A 86 -19.11 -11.03 -3.10
CA ALA A 86 -19.96 -11.25 -1.92
C ALA A 86 -19.34 -10.63 -0.66
N GLY A 87 -18.02 -10.78 -0.47
CA GLY A 87 -17.31 -10.15 0.65
C GLY A 87 -17.28 -8.62 0.56
N ALA A 88 -17.21 -8.04 -0.65
CA ALA A 88 -17.34 -6.60 -0.85
C ALA A 88 -18.77 -6.11 -0.55
N ALA A 89 -19.79 -6.80 -1.08
CA ALA A 89 -21.19 -6.48 -0.84
C ALA A 89 -21.55 -6.51 0.65
N ARG A 90 -21.17 -7.58 1.36
CA ARG A 90 -21.42 -7.72 2.80
C ARG A 90 -20.81 -6.59 3.63
N ARG A 91 -19.63 -6.07 3.26
CA ARG A 91 -19.01 -4.93 3.93
C ARG A 91 -19.82 -3.64 3.80
N VAL A 92 -20.67 -3.52 2.79
CA VAL A 92 -21.50 -2.33 2.54
C VAL A 92 -22.92 -2.53 3.07
N SER A 93 -23.54 -3.67 2.76
CA SER A 93 -24.97 -3.91 2.98
C SER A 93 -25.32 -4.35 4.40
N ASP A 94 -24.40 -4.99 5.12
CA ASP A 94 -24.67 -5.58 6.44
C ASP A 94 -24.17 -4.65 7.57
N PRO A 95 -25.07 -3.99 8.33
CA PRO A 95 -24.70 -3.11 9.42
C PRO A 95 -24.00 -3.82 10.58
N GLU A 96 -24.41 -5.05 10.90
CA GLU A 96 -23.83 -5.84 11.99
C GLU A 96 -22.41 -6.30 11.63
N HIS A 97 -22.19 -6.72 10.38
CA HIS A 97 -20.85 -7.04 9.90
C HIS A 97 -19.90 -5.85 9.98
N ARG A 98 -20.37 -4.63 9.63
CA ARG A 98 -19.59 -3.40 9.78
C ARG A 98 -19.26 -3.10 11.25
N ARG A 99 -20.24 -3.26 12.15
CA ARG A 99 -20.04 -3.08 13.59
C ARG A 99 -18.98 -4.04 14.12
N LEU A 100 -19.07 -5.33 13.81
CA LEU A 100 -18.12 -6.35 14.23
C LEU A 100 -16.70 -6.10 13.70
N LEU A 101 -16.57 -5.67 12.44
CA LEU A 101 -15.27 -5.28 11.88
C LEU A 101 -14.67 -4.08 12.60
N SER A 102 -15.49 -3.09 12.97
CA SER A 102 -15.07 -1.92 13.73
C SER A 102 -14.60 -2.30 15.15
N GLU A 103 -15.37 -3.10 15.87
CA GLU A 103 -15.00 -3.58 17.22
C GLU A 103 -13.72 -4.43 17.19
N ARG A 104 -13.58 -5.31 16.19
CA ARG A 104 -12.35 -6.06 15.97
C ARG A 104 -11.15 -5.13 15.74
N ALA A 105 -11.30 -4.11 14.91
CA ALA A 105 -10.24 -3.15 14.65
C ALA A 105 -9.86 -2.40 15.95
N LYS A 106 -10.83 -1.91 16.72
CA LYS A 106 -10.60 -1.26 18.02
C LYS A 106 -9.85 -2.19 18.98
N ALA A 107 -10.25 -3.46 19.09
CA ALA A 107 -9.58 -4.44 19.94
C ALA A 107 -8.13 -4.71 19.48
N GLN A 108 -7.88 -4.78 18.18
CA GLN A 108 -6.52 -4.93 17.64
C GLN A 108 -5.65 -3.70 17.94
N HIS A 109 -6.22 -2.50 17.89
CA HIS A 109 -5.57 -1.26 18.30
C HIS A 109 -5.27 -1.25 19.80
N ALA A 110 -6.24 -1.59 20.65
CA ALA A 110 -6.06 -1.68 22.10
C ALA A 110 -4.98 -2.71 22.49
N ALA A 111 -4.89 -3.82 21.75
CA ALA A 111 -3.88 -4.86 21.95
C ALA A 111 -2.51 -4.52 21.35
N GLY A 112 -2.32 -3.35 20.73
CA GLY A 112 -1.04 -2.93 20.13
C GLY A 112 -0.59 -3.77 18.92
N LYS A 113 -1.47 -4.60 18.34
CA LYS A 113 -1.15 -5.51 17.22
C LYS A 113 -0.99 -4.78 15.88
N LEU A 114 -1.57 -3.60 15.75
CA LEU A 114 -1.36 -2.70 14.62
C LEU A 114 -0.31 -1.67 15.05
N GLY A 115 0.90 -1.77 14.52
CA GLY A 115 2.12 -1.15 15.09
C GLY A 115 2.01 0.34 15.43
N ARG A 116 2.66 0.73 16.55
CA ARG A 116 3.13 2.05 17.05
C ARG A 116 2.41 3.37 16.72
N ALA A 117 1.22 3.38 16.12
CA ALA A 117 0.46 4.59 15.84
C ALA A 117 -1.00 4.43 16.25
N THR A 118 -1.24 3.83 17.40
CA THR A 118 -2.53 3.93 18.07
C THR A 118 -2.50 5.18 18.92
N TRP A 119 -3.21 6.22 18.48
CA TRP A 119 -3.40 7.43 19.26
C TRP A 119 -4.00 7.07 20.64
N THR A 120 -3.26 7.41 21.68
CA THR A 120 -3.65 7.46 23.10
C THR A 120 -3.74 8.92 23.54
N GLU A 121 -4.50 9.21 24.61
CA GLU A 121 -4.62 10.56 25.21
C GLU A 121 -3.26 11.16 25.61
N THR A 122 -2.27 10.32 25.91
CA THR A 122 -0.89 10.71 26.26
C THR A 122 0.07 10.76 25.08
N SER A 123 -0.37 10.37 23.87
CA SER A 123 0.45 10.43 22.65
C SER A 123 0.04 11.62 21.77
N ASP A 124 -0.07 12.81 22.38
CA ASP A 124 -0.06 14.07 21.64
C ASP A 124 1.31 14.20 20.94
N PRO A 125 1.39 14.09 19.59
CA PRO A 125 2.66 14.11 18.87
C PRO A 125 3.37 15.48 18.91
N GLY A 126 2.81 16.45 19.63
CA GLY A 126 3.31 17.82 19.70
C GLY A 126 2.89 18.63 18.47
N LYS A 127 2.73 19.95 18.66
CA LYS A 127 2.27 20.89 17.63
C LYS A 127 3.11 20.86 16.35
N GLU A 128 4.37 20.45 16.44
CA GLU A 128 5.32 20.37 15.34
C GLU A 128 5.06 19.20 14.39
N VAL A 129 4.66 18.03 14.90
CA VAL A 129 4.23 16.90 14.07
C VAL A 129 2.91 17.21 13.36
N TRP A 130 2.02 17.95 14.03
CA TRP A 130 0.79 18.45 13.42
C TRP A 130 1.01 19.50 12.32
N SER A 131 2.13 20.23 12.34
CA SER A 131 2.49 21.19 11.28
C SER A 131 3.02 20.48 10.04
N GLN A 132 3.79 19.39 10.21
CA GLN A 132 4.39 18.62 9.12
C GLN A 132 3.41 17.66 8.42
N VAL A 133 2.47 17.05 9.16
CA VAL A 133 1.56 16.01 8.62
C VAL A 133 0.26 16.61 8.05
N GLY A 134 0.07 17.92 8.18
CA GLY A 134 -0.89 18.65 7.36
C GLY A 134 -2.31 18.68 7.92
N ARG A 135 -2.66 19.84 8.48
CA ARG A 135 -3.93 20.51 8.16
C ARG A 135 -4.00 20.83 6.66
N LEU A 136 -4.00 19.81 5.81
CA LEU A 136 -4.35 19.92 4.39
C LEU A 136 -5.69 19.24 4.10
N GLN A 137 -6.22 18.44 5.02
CA GLN A 137 -7.51 17.78 4.84
C GLN A 137 -8.65 18.54 5.52
N THR A 138 -8.50 18.94 6.78
CA THR A 138 -9.53 19.69 7.52
C THR A 138 -9.72 21.12 7.00
N ASP A 139 -8.64 21.83 6.71
CA ASP A 139 -8.71 23.18 6.13
C ASP A 139 -9.21 23.16 4.68
N ARG A 140 -8.84 22.14 3.90
CA ARG A 140 -9.39 21.93 2.54
C ARG A 140 -10.88 21.59 2.59
N LEU A 141 -11.29 20.70 3.49
CA LEU A 141 -12.71 20.36 3.70
C LEU A 141 -13.51 21.58 4.18
N ARG A 142 -12.96 22.41 5.08
CA ARG A 142 -13.58 23.67 5.51
C ARG A 142 -13.70 24.69 4.38
N LYS A 143 -12.64 24.88 3.57
CA LYS A 143 -12.68 25.78 2.40
C LYS A 143 -13.68 25.30 1.35
N MET A 144 -13.74 24.00 1.07
CA MET A 144 -14.73 23.41 0.17
C MET A 144 -16.17 23.55 0.70
N ALA A 145 -16.37 23.37 2.01
CA ALA A 145 -17.67 23.56 2.67
C ALA A 145 -18.10 25.04 2.73
N ALA A 146 -17.16 25.98 2.82
CA ALA A 146 -17.43 27.41 2.78
C ALA A 146 -17.80 27.92 1.37
N GLN A 147 -17.32 27.25 0.32
CA GLN A 147 -17.59 27.62 -1.08
C GLN A 147 -18.84 26.96 -1.67
N THR A 148 -19.34 25.89 -1.06
CA THR A 148 -20.47 25.12 -1.62
C THR A 148 -21.63 25.18 -0.65
N SER A 149 -22.72 25.88 -1.02
CA SER A 149 -23.95 25.87 -0.22
C SER A 149 -24.41 24.42 0.02
N SER A 150 -24.86 24.12 1.24
CA SER A 150 -25.48 22.84 1.62
C SER A 150 -26.60 22.41 0.67
N GLU A 151 -27.24 23.37 0.01
CA GLU A 151 -28.27 23.17 -1.00
C GLU A 151 -27.69 22.74 -2.35
N GLU A 152 -26.52 23.26 -2.73
CA GLU A 152 -25.81 22.94 -3.97
C GLU A 152 -25.13 21.57 -3.90
N MET A 153 -24.61 21.20 -2.72
CA MET A 153 -24.14 19.84 -2.42
C MET A 153 -25.28 18.82 -2.50
N ARG A 154 -26.46 19.16 -1.96
CA ARG A 154 -27.68 18.34 -2.07
C ARG A 154 -28.15 18.25 -3.52
N ARG A 155 -28.17 19.37 -4.27
CA ARG A 155 -28.55 19.41 -5.69
C ARG A 155 -27.61 18.58 -6.57
N ARG A 156 -26.29 18.63 -6.35
CA ARG A 156 -25.30 17.81 -7.06
C ARG A 156 -25.38 16.32 -6.72
N SER A 157 -25.73 15.99 -5.48
CA SER A 157 -25.96 14.60 -5.06
C SER A 157 -27.27 14.04 -5.64
N TYR A 158 -28.32 14.87 -5.65
CA TYR A 158 -29.63 14.53 -6.23
C TYR A 158 -29.57 14.39 -7.75
N GLN A 159 -28.92 15.32 -8.45
CA GLN A 159 -28.69 15.24 -9.90
C GLN A 159 -27.89 13.99 -10.26
N ARG A 160 -26.86 13.61 -9.48
CA ARG A 160 -26.11 12.37 -9.73
C ARG A 160 -26.94 11.10 -9.58
N LYS A 161 -27.89 11.05 -8.64
CA LYS A 161 -28.81 9.91 -8.49
C LYS A 161 -29.80 9.83 -9.65
N MET A 162 -30.37 10.96 -10.07
CA MET A 162 -31.33 11.01 -11.19
C MET A 162 -30.71 10.63 -12.55
N PHE A 163 -29.43 10.94 -12.79
CA PHE A 163 -28.73 10.54 -14.02
C PHE A 163 -28.44 9.03 -14.08
N VAL A 164 -28.21 8.37 -12.94
CA VAL A 164 -28.03 6.91 -12.88
C VAL A 164 -29.35 6.16 -13.11
N GLU A 165 -30.48 6.70 -12.66
CA GLU A 165 -31.81 6.08 -12.87
C GLU A 165 -32.31 6.22 -14.32
N LYS A 166 -31.96 7.31 -15.02
CA LYS A 166 -32.29 7.47 -16.45
C LYS A 166 -31.50 6.56 -17.39
N GLU A 167 -30.26 6.20 -17.05
CA GLU A 167 -29.47 5.23 -17.85
C GLU A 167 -29.91 3.78 -17.63
N GLN A 168 -30.64 3.48 -16.56
CA GLN A 168 -31.15 2.13 -16.26
C GLN A 168 -32.58 1.89 -16.79
N SER A 169 -33.21 2.91 -17.38
CA SER A 169 -34.59 2.85 -17.88
C SER A 169 -34.69 3.06 -19.40
N ALA A 170 -33.58 2.91 -20.14
CA ALA A 170 -33.50 3.00 -21.59
C ALA A 170 -33.06 1.67 -22.20
#